data_AF-A0A838UJQ3-F1
#
_entry.id   AF-A0A838UJQ3-F1
#
_cell.length_a   1.000
_cell.length_b   1.000
_cell.length_c   1.000
_cell.angle_alpha   90.00
_cell.angle_beta   90.00
_cell.angle_gamma   90.00
#
_symmetry.space_group_name_H-M   'P 1'
#
loop_
_entity.id
_entity.type
_entity.pdbx_description
1 polymer ?
#
loop_
_entity_poly.entity_id
_entity_poly.type
_entity_poly.pdbx_seq_one_letter_code
_entity_poly.pdbx_strand_id
1 'polypeptide(L)'
;VLAGAIAARAPARAREAATLKVLGAASGQILAAYAVEYGAVGLIAAVAGVGLGCLAAWPVVAVVFEARWSVDWAGAASLIGATAGLAAALGLFAAQRALAQRPAPILRAE
;
A
#
# COMPACT_ATOMS: atom_id res chain seq x y z
N VAL A 1 -10.52 -11.01 -3.18
CA VAL A 1 -9.56 -12.07 -2.77
C VAL A 1 -8.64 -11.62 -1.62
N LEU A 2 -8.03 -10.43 -1.68
CA LEU A 2 -7.18 -9.88 -0.61
C LEU A 2 -7.88 -9.75 0.76
N ALA A 3 -9.15 -9.30 0.79
CA ALA A 3 -9.94 -9.21 2.02
C ALA A 3 -10.12 -10.57 2.74
N GLY A 4 -10.23 -11.68 1.97
CA GLY A 4 -10.32 -13.03 2.52
C GLY A 4 -8.98 -13.56 3.05
N ALA A 5 -7.87 -13.20 2.38
CA ALA A 5 -6.53 -13.55 2.85
C ALA A 5 -6.13 -12.78 4.13
N ILE A 6 -6.60 -11.53 4.27
CA ILE A 6 -6.39 -10.71 5.47
C ILE A 6 -7.19 -11.27 6.66
N ALA A 7 -8.42 -11.74 6.43
CA ALA A 7 -9.25 -12.35 7.48
C ALA A 7 -8.64 -13.65 8.04
N ALA A 8 -7.98 -14.45 7.20
CA ALA A 8 -7.36 -15.71 7.61
C ALA A 8 -6.08 -15.55 8.45
N ARG A 9 -5.41 -14.38 8.41
CA ARG A 9 -4.10 -14.16 9.06
C ARG A 9 -4.11 -13.23 10.28
N ALA A 10 -5.29 -12.68 10.61
CA ALA A 10 -5.49 -11.78 11.75
C ALA A 10 -5.07 -12.35 13.14
N PRO A 11 -5.29 -13.64 13.48
CA PRO A 11 -4.96 -14.13 14.83
C PRO A 11 -3.46 -14.35 15.08
N ALA A 12 -2.65 -14.53 14.03
CA ALA A 12 -1.20 -14.77 14.17
C ALA A 12 -0.41 -13.48 14.48
N ARG A 13 -0.80 -12.35 13.87
CA ARG A 13 -0.10 -11.06 14.04
C ARG A 13 -0.29 -10.43 15.42
N ALA A 14 -1.35 -10.80 16.14
CA ALA A 14 -1.60 -10.29 17.49
C ALA A 14 -0.57 -10.80 18.53
N ARG A 15 -0.05 -12.03 18.36
CA ARG A 15 0.99 -12.60 19.23
C ARG A 15 2.36 -11.96 18.98
N GLU A 16 2.74 -11.74 17.72
CA GLU A 16 4.03 -11.10 17.39
C GLU A 16 4.09 -9.63 17.84
N ALA A 17 2.97 -8.90 17.72
CA ALA A 17 2.88 -7.51 18.18
C ALA A 17 2.96 -7.39 19.71
N ALA A 18 2.50 -8.39 20.45
CA ALA A 18 2.64 -8.45 21.90
C ALA A 18 4.10 -8.71 22.30
N THR A 19 4.79 -9.67 21.65
CA THR A 19 6.20 -9.97 21.91
C THR A 19 7.12 -8.78 21.59
N LEU A 20 6.87 -8.07 20.48
CA LEU A 20 7.63 -6.87 20.10
C LEU A 20 7.40 -5.68 21.04
N LYS A 21 6.19 -5.53 21.62
CA LYS A 21 5.93 -4.53 22.66
C LYS A 21 6.61 -4.87 23.98
N VAL A 22 6.69 -6.16 24.35
CA VAL A 22 7.42 -6.64 25.54
C VAL A 22 8.93 -6.39 25.40
N LEU A 23 9.46 -6.38 24.18
CA LEU A 23 10.86 -6.03 23.86
C LEU A 23 11.11 -4.50 23.76
N GLY A 24 10.10 -3.66 23.97
CA GLY A 24 10.26 -2.20 24.04
C GLY A 24 10.07 -1.43 22.73
N ALA A 25 9.51 -2.03 21.68
CA ALA A 25 9.30 -1.36 20.40
C ALA A 25 8.27 -0.22 20.51
N ALA A 26 8.67 0.99 20.16
CA ALA A 26 7.78 2.16 20.13
C ALA A 26 6.77 2.03 18.98
N SER A 27 5.50 2.36 19.24
CA SER A 27 4.41 2.39 18.23
C SER A 27 4.77 3.17 16.95
N GLY A 28 5.67 4.14 17.06
CA GLY A 28 6.20 4.93 15.93
C GLY A 28 7.14 4.16 15.00
N GLN A 29 7.94 3.21 15.50
CA GLN A 29 8.81 2.38 14.64
C GLN A 29 7.98 1.40 13.79
N ILE A 30 6.90 0.86 14.37
CA ILE A 30 5.96 -0.01 13.65
C ILE A 30 5.26 0.79 12.54
N LEU A 31 4.82 2.01 12.84
CA LEU A 31 4.20 2.89 11.84
C LEU A 31 5.16 3.25 10.70
N ALA A 32 6.42 3.56 11.02
CA ALA A 32 7.45 3.87 10.03
C ALA A 32 7.77 2.66 9.13
N ALA A 33 7.89 1.46 9.70
CA ALA A 33 8.12 0.23 8.93
C ALA A 33 6.96 -0.04 7.96
N TYR A 34 5.71 0.10 8.40
CA TYR A 34 4.54 -0.06 7.53
C TYR A 34 4.46 1.03 6.45
N ALA A 35 4.81 2.28 6.77
CA ALA A 35 4.85 3.36 5.79
C ALA A 35 5.83 3.05 4.64
N VAL A 36 7.00 2.50 4.96
CA VAL A 36 8.00 2.10 3.96
C VAL A 36 7.51 0.91 3.14
N GLU A 37 6.94 -0.12 3.78
CA GLU A 37 6.44 -1.31 3.08
C GLU A 37 5.30 -0.95 2.10
N TYR A 38 4.26 -0.27 2.59
CA TYR A 38 3.11 0.11 1.76
C TYR A 38 3.46 1.20 0.74
N GLY A 39 4.38 2.11 1.08
CA GLY A 39 4.91 3.09 0.14
C GLY A 39 5.67 2.43 -1.01
N ALA A 40 6.53 1.45 -0.72
CA ALA A 40 7.26 0.71 -1.75
C ALA A 40 6.32 -0.09 -2.66
N VAL A 41 5.34 -0.80 -2.08
CA VAL A 41 4.33 -1.54 -2.84
C VAL A 41 3.52 -0.60 -3.74
N GLY A 42 3.08 0.55 -3.20
CA GLY A 42 2.35 1.57 -3.94
C GLY A 42 3.14 2.14 -5.11
N LEU A 43 4.43 2.42 -4.89
CA LEU A 43 5.34 2.92 -5.93
C LEU A 43 5.52 1.91 -7.07
N ILE A 44 5.77 0.64 -6.74
CA ILE A 44 5.92 -0.44 -7.73
C ILE A 44 4.63 -0.58 -8.55
N ALA A 45 3.48 -0.61 -7.89
CA ALA A 45 2.18 -0.69 -8.56
C ALA A 45 1.93 0.51 -9.49
N ALA A 46 2.28 1.72 -9.06
CA ALA A 46 2.09 2.93 -9.83
C ALA A 46 2.97 2.97 -11.08
N VAL A 47 4.25 2.60 -10.97
CA VAL A 47 5.17 2.49 -12.11
C VAL A 47 4.68 1.44 -13.10
N ALA A 48 4.26 0.27 -12.61
CA ALA A 48 3.70 -0.78 -13.47
C ALA A 48 2.41 -0.30 -14.17
N GLY A 49 1.52 0.39 -13.45
CA GLY A 49 0.27 0.92 -14.00
C GLY A 49 0.51 1.96 -15.10
N VAL A 50 1.42 2.93 -14.88
CA VAL A 50 1.78 3.93 -15.90
C VAL A 50 2.46 3.26 -17.09
N GLY A 51 3.37 2.31 -16.86
CA GLY A 51 4.03 1.57 -17.93
C GLY A 51 3.04 0.78 -18.80
N LEU A 52 2.13 0.03 -18.18
CA LEU A 52 1.08 -0.71 -18.89
C LEU A 52 0.10 0.22 -19.60
N GLY A 53 -0.27 1.35 -18.98
CA GLY A 53 -1.13 2.37 -19.60
C GLY A 53 -0.50 2.99 -20.84
N CYS A 54 0.80 3.30 -20.79
CA CYS A 54 1.54 3.80 -21.95
C CYS A 54 1.62 2.74 -23.06
N LEU A 55 1.91 1.49 -22.72
CA LEU A 55 1.95 0.38 -23.69
C LEU A 55 0.59 0.13 -24.34
N ALA A 56 -0.51 0.26 -23.59
CA ALA A 56 -1.86 0.09 -24.11
C ALA A 56 -2.30 1.29 -24.97
N ALA A 57 -1.93 2.51 -24.59
CA ALA A 57 -2.29 3.71 -25.33
C ALA A 57 -1.46 3.91 -26.61
N TRP A 58 -0.22 3.41 -26.66
CA TRP A 58 0.67 3.55 -27.83
C TRP A 58 0.07 3.06 -29.16
N PRO A 59 -0.44 1.82 -29.28
CA PRO A 59 -1.05 1.36 -30.53
C PRO A 59 -2.32 2.15 -30.87
N VAL A 60 -3.09 2.61 -29.89
CA VAL A 60 -4.31 3.40 -30.13
C VAL A 60 -3.94 4.74 -30.77
N VAL A 61 -2.97 5.45 -30.20
CA VAL A 61 -2.55 6.77 -30.71
C VAL A 61 -1.86 6.65 -32.07
N ALA A 62 -0.98 5.65 -32.24
CA ALA A 62 -0.18 5.49 -33.45
C ALA A 62 -1.01 4.93 -34.63
N VAL A 63 -1.92 3.98 -34.38
CA VAL A 63 -2.64 3.25 -35.45
C VAL A 63 -4.02 3.84 -35.72
N VAL A 64 -4.74 4.30 -34.70
CA VAL A 64 -6.11 4.83 -34.88
C VAL A 64 -6.11 6.31 -35.20
N PHE A 65 -5.27 7.09 -34.49
CA PHE A 65 -5.25 8.54 -34.60
C PHE A 65 -4.16 9.07 -35.54
N GLU A 66 -3.27 8.21 -36.06
CA GLU A 66 -2.10 8.58 -36.88
C GLU A 66 -1.29 9.76 -36.28
N ALA A 67 -1.37 9.94 -34.96
CA ALA A 67 -0.84 11.10 -34.27
C ALA A 67 0.54 10.81 -33.70
N ARG A 68 1.36 11.85 -33.58
CA ARG A 68 2.70 11.73 -33.00
C ARG A 68 2.57 11.46 -31.50
N TRP A 69 3.09 10.30 -31.07
CA TRP A 69 3.13 9.91 -29.66
C TRP A 69 3.90 10.96 -28.84
N SER A 70 3.24 11.49 -27.81
CA SER A 70 3.75 12.50 -26.89
C SER A 70 3.37 12.10 -25.48
N VAL A 71 4.36 11.75 -24.66
CA VAL A 71 4.14 11.45 -23.23
C VAL A 71 4.40 12.72 -22.44
N ASP A 72 3.40 13.15 -21.67
CA ASP A 72 3.60 14.15 -20.64
C ASP A 72 4.24 13.51 -19.40
N TRP A 73 5.55 13.70 -19.28
CA TRP A 73 6.33 13.20 -18.14
C TRP A 73 5.92 13.85 -16.81
N ALA A 74 5.41 15.09 -16.82
CA ALA A 74 4.91 15.74 -15.61
C ALA A 74 3.61 15.08 -15.16
N GLY A 75 2.70 14.83 -16.10
CA GLY A 75 1.49 14.03 -15.88
C GLY A 75 1.81 12.64 -15.33
N ALA A 76 2.73 11.91 -15.95
CA ALA A 76 3.15 10.58 -15.50
C ALA A 76 3.73 10.60 -14.07
N ALA A 77 4.63 11.56 -13.77
CA ALA A 77 5.21 11.72 -12.45
C ALA A 77 4.15 12.04 -11.38
N SER A 78 3.18 12.91 -11.71
CA SER A 78 2.09 13.26 -10.80
C SER A 78 1.18 12.05 -10.50
N LEU A 79 0.90 11.21 -11.51
CA LEU A 79 0.12 9.97 -11.36
C LEU A 79 0.83 8.95 -10.47
N ILE A 80 2.14 8.79 -10.67
CA ILE A 80 2.95 7.89 -9.85
C ILE A 80 2.96 8.38 -8.40
N GLY A 81 3.24 9.67 -8.20
CA GLY A 81 3.27 10.29 -6.87
C GLY A 81 1.92 10.22 -6.16
N ALA A 82 0.84 10.54 -6.85
CA ALA A 82 -0.52 10.49 -6.29
C ALA A 82 -0.93 9.07 -5.90
N THR A 83 -0.64 8.08 -6.75
CA THR A 83 -0.99 6.68 -6.50
C THR A 83 -0.16 6.08 -5.38
N ALA A 84 1.15 6.32 -5.37
CA ALA A 84 2.04 5.90 -4.29
C ALA A 84 1.67 6.57 -2.96
N GLY A 85 1.35 7.87 -2.99
CA GLY A 85 0.89 8.63 -1.82
C GLY A 85 -0.43 8.10 -1.26
N LEU A 86 -1.40 7.80 -2.13
CA LEU A 86 -2.66 7.17 -1.74
C LEU A 86 -2.45 5.79 -1.12
N ALA A 87 -1.63 4.94 -1.73
CA ALA A 87 -1.30 3.62 -1.20
C ALA A 87 -0.62 3.71 0.18
N ALA A 88 0.34 4.62 0.34
CA ALA A 88 0.99 4.88 1.62
C ALA A 88 -0.01 5.39 2.67
N ALA A 89 -0.88 6.34 2.33
CA ALA A 89 -1.90 6.87 3.23
C ALA A 89 -2.90 5.80 3.69
N LEU A 90 -3.36 4.95 2.77
CA LEU A 90 -4.24 3.82 3.10
C LEU A 90 -3.54 2.77 3.96
N GLY A 91 -2.28 2.46 3.66
CA GLY A 91 -1.45 1.54 4.45
C GLY A 91 -1.22 2.05 5.88
N LEU A 92 -0.92 3.34 6.02
CA LEU A 92 -0.81 4.04 7.31
C LEU A 92 -2.14 4.03 8.07
N PHE A 93 -3.26 4.32 7.40
CA PHE A 93 -4.58 4.29 8.02
C PHE A 93 -4.95 2.89 8.51
N ALA A 94 -4.65 1.85 7.71
CA ALA A 94 -4.85 0.46 8.10
C ALA A 94 -3.96 0.06 9.29
N ALA A 95 -2.70 0.49 9.30
CA ALA A 95 -1.77 0.26 10.40
C ALA A 95 -2.24 0.94 11.70
N GLN A 96 -2.70 2.19 11.62
CA GLN A 96 -3.29 2.90 12.77
C GLN A 96 -4.56 2.22 13.28
N ARG A 97 -5.46 1.78 12.39
CA ARG A 97 -6.65 1.00 12.75
C ARG A 97 -6.30 -0.31 13.44
N ALA A 98 -5.30 -1.03 12.95
CA ALA A 98 -4.82 -2.28 13.55
C ALA A 98 -4.19 -2.04 14.94
N LEU A 99 -3.46 -0.94 15.13
CA LEU A 99 -2.89 -0.57 16.44
C LEU A 99 -3.95 -0.02 17.42
N ALA A 100 -4.98 0.65 16.90
CA ALA A 100 -6.09 1.23 17.65
C ALA A 100 -7.11 0.17 18.12
N GLN A 101 -7.18 -0.98 17.43
CA GLN A 101 -7.81 -2.17 17.99
C GLN A 101 -6.95 -2.69 19.13
N ARG A 102 -7.17 -2.10 20.30
CA ARG A 102 -6.53 -2.50 21.56
C ARG A 102 -6.81 -4.00 21.80
N PRO A 103 -5.79 -4.80 22.12
CA PRO A 103 -5.89 -6.23 22.39
C PRO A 103 -6.49 -6.48 23.79
N ALA A 104 -7.70 -5.97 24.04
CA ALA A 104 -8.37 -6.03 25.33
C ALA A 104 -9.44 -7.14 25.47
N PRO A 105 -10.12 -7.64 24.41
CA PRO A 105 -11.15 -8.67 24.62
C PRO A 105 -10.61 -10.09 24.77
N ILE A 106 -9.39 -10.38 24.30
CA ILE A 106 -8.90 -11.77 24.18
C ILE A 106 -8.41 -12.34 25.52
N LEU A 107 -8.13 -11.50 26.52
CA LEU A 107 -7.67 -11.94 27.85
C LEU A 107 -8.77 -12.04 28.92
N ARG A 108 -10.04 -11.77 28.59
CA ARG A 108 -11.17 -11.88 29.53
C ARG A 108 -12.09 -13.06 29.25
N ALA A 109 -11.69 -13.94 28.34
CA ALA A 109 -12.41 -15.17 28.01
C ALA A 109 -11.74 -16.43 28.60
N GLU A 110 -10.74 -16.24 29.47
CA GLU A 110 -10.31 -17.25 30.45
C GLU A 110 -10.73 -16.82 31.85
#